data_AF-A0A813DK44-F1
#
_entry.id   AF-A0A813DK44-F1
#
_cell.length_a   1.000
_cell.length_b   1.000
_cell.length_c   1.000
_cell.angle_alpha   90.00
_cell.angle_beta   90.00
_cell.angle_gamma   90.00
#
_symmetry.space_group_name_H-M   'P 1'
#
loop_
_entity.id
_entity.type
_entity.pdbx_description
1 polymer ?
#
loop_
_entity_poly.entity_id
_entity_poly.type
_entity_poly.pdbx_seq_one_letter_code
_entity_poly.pdbx_strand_id
1 'polypeptide(L)'
;MTADRERALQTAQRQMMRKMVGTGRKRVLVQEVFDGLQNDGSSVSSAEIVSQATPADFELEEYVVWVQRLTDTANREFKKLGIDDWLHDQRRRKWRWAGHTARRTDGRWSHLLLEWSPVVGNRRVGHPDQRWEDCIDHVMQNCYGMCKGDWVLLAQDRSTWNQYEPSYVQ
;
A
#
# COMPACT_ATOMS: atom_id res chain seq x y z
N MET A 1 7.89 20.33 11.29
CA MET A 1 9.21 19.69 11.09
C MET A 1 10.22 20.78 10.76
N THR A 2 11.49 20.63 11.11
CA THR A 2 12.54 21.60 10.73
C THR A 2 13.06 21.26 9.32
N ALA A 3 13.40 22.26 8.51
CA ALA A 3 13.89 22.06 7.14
C ALA A 3 15.11 21.12 7.07
N ASP A 4 15.94 21.11 8.11
CA ASP A 4 17.10 20.21 8.21
C ASP A 4 16.70 18.74 8.40
N ARG A 5 15.65 18.47 9.18
CA ARG A 5 15.10 17.11 9.32
C ARG A 5 14.52 16.60 8.00
N GLU A 6 13.85 17.47 7.24
CA GLU A 6 13.32 17.12 5.93
C GLU A 6 14.43 16.80 4.93
N ARG A 7 15.50 17.62 4.90
CA ARG A 7 16.68 17.35 4.07
C ARG A 7 17.38 16.04 4.48
N ALA A 8 17.49 15.77 5.77
CA ALA A 8 18.08 14.53 6.28
C ALA A 8 17.24 13.31 5.87
N LEU A 9 15.91 13.38 6.01
CA LEU A 9 14.99 12.32 5.58
C LEU A 9 15.08 12.09 4.06
N GLN A 10 15.06 13.15 3.26
CA GLN A 10 15.21 13.04 1.80
C GLN A 10 16.57 12.44 1.42
N THR A 11 17.65 12.79 2.12
CA THR A 11 18.98 12.23 1.87
C THR A 11 19.04 10.75 2.23
N ALA A 12 18.48 10.36 3.38
CA ALA A 12 18.39 8.97 3.81
C ALA A 12 17.55 8.13 2.82
N GLN A 13 16.37 8.64 2.43
CA GLN A 13 15.51 8.01 1.43
C GLN A 13 16.25 7.84 0.10
N ARG A 14 16.94 8.87 -0.39
CA ARG A 14 17.75 8.79 -1.63
C ARG A 14 18.82 7.71 -1.55
N GLN A 15 19.56 7.63 -0.45
CA GLN A 15 20.59 6.62 -0.28
C GLN A 15 19.99 5.22 -0.20
N MET A 16 18.88 5.05 0.52
CA MET A 16 18.19 3.76 0.65
C MET A 16 17.64 3.28 -0.70
N MET A 17 16.98 4.17 -1.46
CA MET A 17 16.42 3.83 -2.77
C MET A 17 17.50 3.53 -3.81
N ARG A 18 18.62 4.26 -3.79
CA ARG A 18 19.78 3.94 -4.64
C ARG A 18 20.37 2.58 -4.29
N LYS A 19 20.40 2.19 -3.02
CA LYS A 19 20.86 0.85 -2.60
C LYS A 19 19.89 -0.26 -3.01
N MET A 20 18.58 0.01 -3.05
CA MET A 20 17.56 -0.97 -3.43
C MET A 20 17.52 -1.26 -4.94
N VAL A 21 17.52 -0.22 -5.78
CA VAL A 21 17.25 -0.37 -7.23
C VAL A 21 18.46 0.04 -8.09
N GLY A 22 19.43 0.78 -7.55
CA GLY A 22 20.62 1.22 -8.27
C GLY A 22 20.40 2.36 -9.28
N THR A 23 19.18 2.86 -9.46
CA THR A 23 18.88 3.83 -10.52
C THR A 23 18.86 5.28 -10.02
N GLY A 24 19.59 6.16 -10.71
CA GLY A 24 19.57 7.61 -10.49
C GLY A 24 18.37 8.32 -11.12
N ARG A 25 18.30 9.65 -10.90
CA ARG A 25 17.39 10.55 -11.64
C ARG A 25 17.86 10.63 -13.08
N LYS A 26 16.95 10.47 -14.04
CA LYS A 26 17.25 10.61 -15.46
C LYS A 26 17.08 12.05 -15.91
N ARG A 27 17.64 12.38 -17.08
CA ARG A 27 17.32 13.61 -17.80
C ARG A 27 16.09 13.35 -18.67
N VAL A 28 15.10 14.23 -18.58
CA VAL A 28 13.80 14.14 -19.25
C VAL A 28 13.63 15.40 -20.09
N LEU A 29 13.07 15.24 -21.28
CA LEU A 29 12.81 16.37 -22.15
C LEU A 29 11.85 17.36 -21.47
N VAL A 30 12.10 18.66 -21.61
CA VAL A 30 11.19 19.70 -21.13
C VAL A 30 9.83 19.53 -21.81
N GLN A 31 8.76 19.51 -21.02
CA GLN A 31 7.41 19.22 -21.51
C GLN A 31 6.99 20.16 -22.64
N GLU A 32 7.33 21.45 -22.54
CA GLU A 32 7.01 22.45 -23.57
C GLU A 32 7.70 22.15 -24.92
N VAL A 33 8.94 21.65 -24.89
CA VAL A 33 9.67 21.23 -26.09
C VAL A 33 9.04 19.94 -26.66
N PHE A 34 8.61 19.03 -25.79
CA PHE A 34 7.95 17.79 -26.19
C PHE A 34 6.64 18.09 -26.92
N ASP A 35 5.79 18.92 -26.31
CA ASP A 35 4.48 19.30 -26.84
C ASP A 35 4.62 20.12 -28.14
N GLY A 36 5.65 20.98 -28.23
CA GLY A 36 5.98 21.73 -29.44
C GLY A 36 6.38 20.84 -30.62
N LEU A 37 7.21 19.83 -30.39
CA LEU A 37 7.63 18.85 -31.41
C LEU A 37 6.51 17.87 -31.79
N GLN A 38 5.56 17.63 -30.88
CA GLN A 38 4.43 16.73 -31.11
C GLN A 38 3.31 17.41 -31.93
N ASN A 39 3.18 18.74 -31.87
CA ASN A 39 2.11 19.49 -32.54
C ASN A 39 2.33 19.72 -34.04
N ASP A 40 3.47 19.33 -34.60
CA ASP A 40 3.87 19.57 -36.00
C ASP A 40 3.14 18.65 -37.02
N GLY A 41 1.94 18.16 -36.66
CA GLY A 41 1.01 17.42 -37.54
C GLY A 41 1.46 16.01 -37.95
N SER A 42 2.60 15.56 -37.46
CA SER A 42 3.17 14.25 -37.75
C SER A 42 2.93 13.29 -36.58
N SER A 43 2.51 12.05 -36.87
CA SER A 43 2.46 10.96 -35.88
C SER A 43 3.88 10.48 -35.56
N VAL A 44 4.68 11.37 -34.97
CA VAL A 44 6.09 11.12 -34.65
C VAL A 44 6.16 10.25 -33.40
N SER A 45 6.95 9.18 -33.45
CA SER A 45 7.21 8.34 -32.28
C SER A 45 7.96 9.14 -31.22
N SER A 46 7.70 8.87 -29.93
CA SER A 46 8.41 9.52 -28.83
C SER A 46 9.93 9.39 -28.94
N ALA A 47 10.41 8.29 -29.54
CA ALA A 47 11.85 8.06 -29.78
C ALA A 47 12.43 9.00 -30.86
N GLU A 48 11.65 9.32 -31.88
CA GLU A 48 12.03 10.23 -32.97
C GLU A 48 12.07 11.69 -32.46
N ILE A 49 11.09 12.09 -31.64
CA ILE A 49 11.08 13.41 -30.96
C ILE A 49 12.35 13.60 -30.12
N VAL A 50 12.70 12.59 -29.32
CA VAL A 50 13.91 12.62 -28.47
C VAL A 50 15.20 12.70 -29.29
N SER A 51 15.22 12.15 -30.50
CA SER A 51 16.39 12.20 -31.39
C SER A 51 16.66 13.58 -32.01
N GLN A 52 15.62 14.42 -32.11
CA GLN A 52 15.71 15.78 -32.66
C GLN A 52 16.09 16.82 -31.59
N ALA A 53 16.02 16.44 -30.31
CA ALA A 53 16.30 17.31 -29.19
C ALA A 53 17.80 17.54 -28.95
N THR A 54 18.15 18.75 -28.56
CA THR A 54 19.51 19.11 -28.17
C THR A 54 19.74 18.82 -26.68
N PRO A 55 20.99 18.67 -26.21
CA PRO A 55 21.28 18.41 -24.79
C PRO A 55 20.75 19.48 -23.82
N ALA A 56 20.44 20.69 -24.30
CA ALA A 56 19.88 21.78 -23.51
C ALA A 56 18.38 21.60 -23.24
N ASP A 57 17.68 20.82 -24.05
CA ASP A 57 16.23 20.59 -23.97
C ASP A 57 15.85 19.55 -22.90
N PHE A 58 16.84 19.04 -22.14
CA PHE A 58 16.64 18.03 -21.13
C PHE A 58 16.88 18.56 -19.72
N GLU A 59 15.85 18.46 -18.88
CA GLU A 59 15.91 18.78 -17.46
C GLU A 59 16.03 17.53 -16.59
N LEU A 60 16.47 17.71 -15.35
CA LEU A 60 16.55 16.63 -14.37
C LEU A 60 15.14 16.25 -13.90
N GLU A 61 14.75 15.00 -14.12
CA GLU A 61 13.49 14.39 -13.66
C GLU A 61 13.12 14.86 -12.25
N GLU A 62 11.90 15.36 -12.02
CA GLU A 62 11.48 15.83 -10.70
C GLU A 62 11.67 14.77 -9.60
N TYR A 63 11.99 15.19 -8.37
CA TYR A 63 12.24 14.26 -7.26
C TYR A 63 11.04 13.34 -6.97
N VAL A 64 9.81 13.88 -7.00
CA VAL A 64 8.59 13.10 -6.73
C VAL A 64 8.38 12.03 -7.81
N VAL A 65 8.53 12.42 -9.08
CA VAL A 65 8.43 11.51 -10.24
C VAL A 65 9.48 10.41 -10.17
N TRP A 66 10.72 10.76 -9.80
CA TRP A 66 11.79 9.79 -9.61
C TRP A 66 11.46 8.76 -8.53
N VAL A 67 10.91 9.19 -7.39
CA VAL A 67 10.48 8.31 -6.28
C VAL A 67 9.35 7.39 -6.72
N GLN A 68 8.35 7.90 -7.45
CA GLN A 68 7.25 7.09 -7.98
C GLN A 68 7.77 6.01 -8.93
N ARG A 69 8.56 6.38 -9.94
CA ARG A 69 9.15 5.44 -10.90
C ARG A 69 10.02 4.38 -10.23
N LEU A 70 10.81 4.79 -9.24
CA LEU A 70 11.61 3.86 -8.44
C LEU A 70 10.75 2.85 -7.69
N THR A 71 9.67 3.34 -7.06
CA THR A 71 8.72 2.50 -6.32
C THR A 71 8.05 1.50 -7.26
N ASP A 72 7.65 1.92 -8.45
CA ASP A 72 7.09 1.03 -9.47
C ASP A 72 8.10 -0.01 -9.96
N THR A 73 9.36 0.38 -10.09
CA THR A 73 10.44 -0.52 -10.47
C THR A 73 10.67 -1.56 -9.38
N ALA A 74 10.77 -1.14 -8.13
CA ALA A 74 10.92 -2.03 -6.98
C ALA A 74 9.73 -3.00 -6.88
N ASN A 75 8.50 -2.49 -6.98
CA ASN A 75 7.28 -3.31 -6.96
C ASN A 75 7.26 -4.35 -8.08
N ARG A 76 7.78 -4.01 -9.27
CA ARG A 76 7.92 -4.96 -10.38
C ARG A 76 8.93 -6.06 -10.07
N GLU A 77 10.06 -5.71 -9.49
CA GLU A 77 11.07 -6.68 -9.07
C GLU A 77 10.56 -7.57 -7.93
N PHE A 78 9.87 -7.02 -6.92
CA PHE A 78 9.23 -7.80 -5.86
C PHE A 78 8.24 -8.83 -6.42
N LYS A 79 7.40 -8.41 -7.38
CA LYS A 79 6.47 -9.31 -8.08
C LYS A 79 7.20 -10.40 -8.86
N LYS A 80 8.28 -10.07 -9.57
CA LYS A 80 9.10 -11.06 -10.29
C LYS A 80 9.73 -12.09 -9.36
N LEU A 81 10.18 -11.66 -8.18
CA LEU A 81 10.79 -12.52 -7.16
C LEU A 81 9.77 -13.30 -6.33
N GLY A 82 8.46 -13.04 -6.50
CA GLY A 82 7.40 -13.69 -5.73
C GLY A 82 7.41 -13.29 -4.25
N ILE A 83 7.93 -12.11 -3.90
CA ILE A 83 7.90 -11.58 -2.55
C ILE A 83 6.52 -10.95 -2.31
N ASP A 84 5.82 -11.43 -1.27
CA ASP A 84 4.51 -10.91 -0.88
C ASP A 84 4.60 -9.44 -0.42
N ASP A 85 3.58 -8.65 -0.78
CA ASP A 85 3.45 -7.27 -0.31
C ASP A 85 3.27 -7.22 1.21
N TRP A 86 3.81 -6.18 1.85
CA TRP A 86 3.68 -6.00 3.29
C TRP A 86 2.20 -5.91 3.71
N LEU A 87 1.32 -5.39 2.85
CA LEU A 87 -0.12 -5.35 3.08
C LEU A 87 -0.72 -6.76 3.16
N HIS A 88 -0.34 -7.66 2.26
CA HIS A 88 -0.77 -9.06 2.33
C HIS A 88 -0.31 -9.69 3.63
N ASP A 89 0.94 -9.46 4.00
CA ASP A 89 1.55 -10.01 5.21
C ASP A 89 0.87 -9.48 6.49
N GLN A 90 0.55 -8.18 6.51
CA GLN A 90 -0.16 -7.53 7.61
C GLN A 90 -1.58 -8.10 7.74
N ARG A 91 -2.33 -8.22 6.63
CA ARG A 91 -3.69 -8.77 6.62
C ARG A 91 -3.70 -10.23 7.05
N ARG A 92 -2.76 -11.02 6.54
CA ARG A 92 -2.57 -12.43 6.91
C ARG A 92 -2.33 -12.59 8.41
N ARG A 93 -1.44 -11.79 8.98
CA ARG A 93 -1.15 -11.80 10.43
C ARG A 93 -2.36 -11.37 11.24
N LYS A 94 -3.08 -10.32 10.80
CA LYS A 94 -4.31 -9.85 11.43
C LYS A 94 -5.39 -10.93 11.44
N TRP A 95 -5.63 -11.60 10.30
CA TRP A 95 -6.57 -12.71 10.17
C TRP A 95 -6.26 -13.86 11.13
N ARG A 96 -5.00 -14.30 11.13
CA ARG A 96 -4.54 -15.40 12.01
C ARG A 96 -4.64 -15.03 13.48
N TRP A 97 -4.27 -13.80 13.83
CA TRP A 97 -4.39 -13.29 15.19
C TRP A 97 -5.85 -13.21 15.65
N ALA A 98 -6.76 -12.75 14.81
CA ALA A 98 -8.18 -12.66 15.12
C ALA A 98 -8.76 -14.05 15.44
N GLY A 99 -8.57 -15.03 14.55
CA GLY A 99 -9.06 -16.38 14.80
C GLY A 99 -8.36 -17.07 15.97
N HIS A 100 -7.06 -16.86 16.16
CA HIS A 100 -6.34 -17.39 17.32
C HIS A 100 -6.85 -16.82 18.64
N THR A 101 -7.13 -15.52 18.67
CA THR A 101 -7.64 -14.85 19.87
C THR A 101 -9.08 -15.28 20.14
N ALA A 102 -9.93 -15.40 19.13
CA ALA A 102 -11.33 -15.85 19.27
C ALA A 102 -11.48 -17.28 19.82
N ARG A 103 -10.50 -18.17 19.59
CA ARG A 103 -10.50 -19.55 20.12
C ARG A 103 -9.97 -19.69 21.54
N ARG A 104 -9.38 -18.65 22.11
CA ARG A 104 -8.72 -18.75 23.42
C ARG A 104 -9.74 -18.69 24.55
N THR A 105 -9.71 -19.67 25.42
CA THR A 105 -10.56 -19.73 26.64
C THR A 105 -9.77 -19.46 27.92
N ASP A 106 -8.52 -18.99 27.82
CA ASP A 106 -7.59 -18.83 28.94
C ASP A 106 -7.82 -17.56 29.79
N GLY A 107 -8.90 -16.82 29.53
CA GLY A 107 -9.26 -15.61 30.28
C GLY A 107 -8.26 -14.45 30.13
N ARG A 108 -7.36 -14.51 29.15
CA ARG A 108 -6.39 -13.43 28.92
C ARG A 108 -7.09 -12.16 28.47
N TRP A 109 -6.50 -11.02 28.82
CA TRP A 109 -7.03 -9.71 28.44
C TRP A 109 -7.12 -9.52 26.91
N SER A 110 -6.33 -10.24 26.11
CA SER A 110 -6.48 -10.23 24.65
C SER A 110 -7.87 -10.71 24.18
N HIS A 111 -8.45 -11.72 24.84
CA HIS A 111 -9.80 -12.20 24.53
C HIS A 111 -10.84 -11.21 25.00
N LEU A 112 -10.70 -10.71 26.24
CA LEU A 112 -11.59 -9.70 26.80
C LEU A 112 -11.62 -8.44 25.93
N LEU A 113 -10.47 -7.97 25.42
CA LEU A 113 -10.40 -6.84 24.50
C LEU A 113 -11.07 -7.10 23.15
N LEU A 114 -11.07 -8.34 22.68
CA LEU A 114 -11.71 -8.74 21.43
C LEU A 114 -13.25 -8.74 21.57
N GLU A 115 -13.76 -9.19 22.70
CA GLU A 115 -15.20 -9.18 23.01
C GLU A 115 -15.70 -7.80 23.49
N TRP A 116 -14.79 -6.95 23.96
CA TRP A 116 -15.16 -5.68 24.57
C TRP A 116 -15.70 -4.69 23.53
N SER A 117 -17.01 -4.48 23.58
CA SER A 117 -17.69 -3.40 22.89
C SER A 117 -18.21 -2.39 23.91
N PRO A 118 -17.77 -1.11 23.87
CA PRO A 118 -18.34 -0.08 24.73
C PRO A 118 -19.77 0.23 24.26
N VAL A 119 -20.77 -0.35 24.94
CA VAL A 119 -22.20 -0.11 24.69
C VAL A 119 -22.63 1.28 25.16
N VAL A 120 -21.85 1.91 26.04
CA VAL A 120 -22.20 3.17 26.71
C VAL A 120 -21.27 4.28 26.28
N GLY A 121 -21.82 5.30 25.59
CA GLY A 121 -21.14 6.58 25.31
C GLY A 121 -21.22 7.00 23.84
N ASN A 122 -21.18 8.31 23.62
CA ASN A 122 -21.08 8.91 22.29
C ASN A 122 -19.61 9.15 21.93
N ARG A 123 -19.21 8.80 20.72
CA ARG A 123 -17.90 9.18 20.18
C ARG A 123 -17.88 10.67 19.87
N ARG A 124 -16.74 11.34 20.08
CA ARG A 124 -16.56 12.72 19.66
C ARG A 124 -16.56 12.80 18.14
N VAL A 125 -17.19 13.84 17.60
CA VAL A 125 -17.24 14.11 16.15
C VAL A 125 -15.82 14.27 15.62
N GLY A 126 -15.50 13.62 14.49
CA GLY A 126 -14.21 13.73 13.80
C GLY A 126 -13.26 12.53 13.94
N HIS A 127 -13.59 11.53 14.76
CA HIS A 127 -12.84 10.27 14.80
C HIS A 127 -13.38 9.26 13.77
N PRO A 128 -12.52 8.44 13.13
CA PRO A 128 -12.98 7.33 12.30
C PRO A 128 -13.87 6.39 13.08
N ASP A 129 -15.03 6.06 12.53
CA ASP A 129 -15.98 5.13 13.16
C ASP A 129 -15.52 3.66 13.07
N GLN A 130 -14.54 3.40 12.19
CA GLN A 130 -14.06 2.07 11.87
C GLN A 130 -13.26 1.46 13.03
N ARG A 131 -13.78 0.35 13.56
CA ARG A 131 -13.11 -0.54 14.50
C ARG A 131 -12.25 -1.55 13.75
N TRP A 132 -11.32 -2.19 14.47
CA TRP A 132 -10.39 -3.14 13.86
C TRP A 132 -11.12 -4.36 13.27
N GLU A 133 -12.18 -4.83 13.93
CA GLU A 133 -13.05 -5.95 13.53
C GLU A 133 -13.92 -5.61 12.33
N ASP A 134 -14.26 -4.32 12.12
CA ASP A 134 -15.13 -3.90 11.01
C ASP A 134 -14.48 -4.23 9.65
N CYS A 135 -13.14 -4.35 9.56
CA CYS A 135 -12.48 -4.85 8.36
C CYS A 135 -12.82 -6.33 8.06
N ILE A 136 -12.89 -7.16 9.10
CA ILE A 136 -13.23 -8.59 8.97
C ILE A 136 -14.73 -8.69 8.64
N ASP A 137 -15.57 -7.99 9.41
CA ASP A 137 -17.02 -7.94 9.17
C ASP A 137 -17.34 -7.50 7.74
N HIS A 138 -16.66 -6.47 7.23
CA HIS A 138 -16.88 -5.97 5.87
C HIS A 138 -16.61 -7.03 4.80
N VAL A 139 -15.51 -7.78 4.92
CA VAL A 139 -15.19 -8.86 3.96
C VAL A 139 -16.18 -10.01 4.11
N MET A 140 -16.50 -10.41 5.34
CA MET A 140 -17.44 -11.50 5.62
C MET A 140 -18.85 -11.18 5.10
N GLN A 141 -19.29 -9.95 5.28
CA GLN A 141 -20.58 -9.47 4.79
C GLN A 141 -20.61 -9.38 3.27
N ASN A 142 -19.60 -8.76 2.65
CA ASN A 142 -19.59 -8.53 1.19
C ASN A 142 -19.38 -9.80 0.39
N CYS A 143 -18.50 -10.70 0.85
CA CYS A 143 -18.16 -11.92 0.11
C CYS A 143 -19.09 -13.09 0.44
N TYR A 144 -19.63 -13.15 1.66
CA TYR A 144 -20.35 -14.33 2.17
C TYR A 144 -21.72 -14.02 2.78
N GLY A 145 -22.15 -12.76 2.82
CA GLY A 145 -23.48 -12.37 3.33
C GLY A 145 -23.66 -12.58 4.84
N MET A 146 -22.57 -12.66 5.61
CA MET A 146 -22.62 -12.91 7.05
C MET A 146 -23.02 -11.65 7.84
N CYS A 147 -23.62 -11.84 9.02
CA CYS A 147 -23.89 -10.75 9.93
C CYS A 147 -22.62 -10.33 10.67
N LYS A 148 -22.65 -9.11 11.19
CA LYS A 148 -21.57 -8.54 11.99
C LYS A 148 -21.28 -9.39 13.23
N GLY A 149 -20.03 -9.79 13.43
CA GLY A 149 -19.60 -10.62 14.55
C GLY A 149 -19.73 -12.14 14.34
N ASP A 150 -20.44 -12.61 13.30
CA ASP A 150 -20.61 -14.05 13.03
C ASP A 150 -19.27 -14.76 12.76
N TRP A 151 -18.27 -14.01 12.31
CA TRP A 151 -16.92 -14.53 12.08
C TRP A 151 -16.27 -15.09 13.35
N VAL A 152 -16.69 -14.65 14.55
CA VAL A 152 -16.19 -15.18 15.83
C VAL A 152 -16.61 -16.65 16.01
N LEU A 153 -17.82 -17.00 15.59
CA LEU A 153 -18.31 -18.38 15.58
C LEU A 153 -17.58 -19.20 14.51
N LEU A 154 -17.42 -18.63 13.32
CA LEU A 154 -16.66 -19.26 12.23
C LEU A 154 -15.21 -19.55 12.65
N ALA A 155 -14.60 -18.62 13.38
CA ALA A 155 -13.23 -18.73 13.86
C ALA A 155 -13.02 -19.86 14.88
N GLN A 156 -14.07 -20.41 15.49
CA GLN A 156 -13.94 -21.50 16.45
C GLN A 156 -13.33 -22.75 15.83
N ASP A 157 -13.71 -23.07 14.59
CA ASP A 157 -13.01 -24.08 13.80
C ASP A 157 -11.83 -23.44 13.05
N ARG A 158 -10.63 -23.99 13.28
CA ARG A 158 -9.41 -23.53 12.65
C ARG A 158 -9.38 -23.87 11.15
N SER A 159 -9.96 -25.00 10.77
CA SER A 159 -9.97 -25.46 9.38
C SER A 159 -10.83 -24.54 8.53
N THR A 160 -12.08 -24.31 8.93
CA THR A 160 -12.96 -23.32 8.29
C THR A 160 -12.30 -21.95 8.28
N TRP A 161 -11.79 -21.44 9.40
CA TRP A 161 -11.17 -20.11 9.46
C TRP A 161 -10.06 -19.89 8.42
N ASN A 162 -9.24 -20.91 8.18
CA ASN A 162 -8.15 -20.83 7.19
C ASN A 162 -8.67 -20.82 5.75
N GLN A 163 -9.84 -21.41 5.46
CA GLN A 163 -10.41 -21.43 4.10
C GLN A 163 -10.85 -20.02 3.64
N TYR A 164 -11.20 -19.14 4.58
CA TYR A 164 -11.63 -17.77 4.30
C TYR A 164 -10.47 -16.76 4.32
N GLU A 165 -9.24 -17.19 4.70
CA GLU A 165 -8.03 -16.34 4.71
C GLU A 165 -7.76 -15.67 3.35
N PRO A 166 -7.84 -16.37 2.20
CA PRO A 166 -7.54 -15.75 0.90
C PRO A 166 -8.42 -14.55 0.57
N SER A 167 -9.72 -14.62 0.89
CA SER A 167 -10.69 -13.55 0.61
C SER A 167 -10.47 -12.31 1.47
N TYR A 168 -9.83 -12.45 2.63
CA TYR A 168 -9.45 -11.32 3.47
C TYR A 168 -8.12 -10.68 3.07
N VAL A 169 -7.17 -11.48 2.57
CA VAL A 169 -5.83 -11.01 2.21
C VAL A 169 -5.82 -10.26 0.87
N GLN A 170 -6.76 -10.58 -0.03
CA GLN A 170 -6.90 -10.08 -1.41
C GLN A 170 -6.77 -8.56 -1.59
#